data_AF-A0A1Q5T496-F1
#
_entry.id   AF-A0A1Q5T496-F1
#
_cell.length_a   1.000
_cell.length_b   1.000
_cell.length_c   1.000
_cell.angle_alpha   90.00
_cell.angle_beta   90.00
_cell.angle_gamma   90.00
#
_symmetry.space_group_name_H-M   'P 1'
#
loop_
_entity.id
_entity.type
_entity.pdbx_description
1 polymer ?
#
loop_
_entity_poly.entity_id
_entity_poly.type
_entity_poly.pdbx_seq_one_letter_code
_entity_poly.pdbx_strand_id
1 'polypeptide(L)' 'MRKDRHKEIIGTEVSSIGTRQVTVEKTSVLSAKGAITIQSTEDGIYIGNAKGSISIDKDGNIHITGDTVIINGQKVITLN' A
#
# COMPACT_ATOMS: atom_id res chain seq x y z
N MET A 1 -20.79 20.42 12.52
CA MET A 1 -19.62 19.69 11.96
C MET A 1 -19.77 19.66 10.44
N ARG A 2 -18.83 20.24 9.68
CA ARG A 2 -18.87 20.25 8.21
C ARG A 2 -18.29 18.93 7.70
N LYS A 3 -19.10 18.10 7.02
CA LYS A 3 -18.77 16.70 6.69
C LYS A 3 -17.88 16.54 5.45
N ASP A 4 -17.81 17.55 4.58
CA ASP A 4 -17.08 17.47 3.33
C ASP A 4 -16.00 18.56 3.27
N ARG A 5 -14.73 18.15 3.33
CA ARG A 5 -13.58 19.01 3.05
C ARG A 5 -12.91 18.52 1.77
N HIS A 6 -12.85 19.37 0.77
CA HIS A 6 -12.08 19.13 -0.45
C HIS A 6 -10.75 19.89 -0.35
N LYS A 7 -9.64 19.23 -0.67
CA LYS A 7 -8.32 19.85 -0.79
C LYS A 7 -7.76 19.50 -2.16
N GLU A 8 -7.56 20.52 -2.97
CA GLU A 8 -6.85 20.44 -4.25
C GLU A 8 -5.52 21.17 -4.10
N ILE A 9 -4.48 20.62 -4.72
CA ILE A 9 -3.16 21.21 -4.76
C ILE A 9 -2.72 21.31 -6.21
N ILE A 10 -2.26 22.50 -6.59
CA ILE A 10 -1.69 22.78 -7.91
C ILE A 10 -0.19 23.03 -7.69
N GLY A 11 0.66 22.24 -8.36
CA GLY A 11 2.11 22.32 -8.21
C GLY A 11 2.71 21.18 -7.39
N THR A 12 3.79 21.46 -6.65
CA THR A 12 4.51 20.45 -5.83
C THR A 12 4.10 20.57 -4.37
N GLU A 13 3.67 19.46 -3.76
CA GLU A 13 3.44 19.35 -2.31
C GLU A 13 4.40 18.33 -1.70
N VAL A 14 5.05 18.73 -0.60
CA VAL A 14 5.82 17.85 0.28
C VAL A 14 5.20 17.97 1.67
N SER A 15 4.76 16.85 2.24
CA SER A 15 4.16 16.82 3.58
C SER A 15 4.92 15.83 4.46
N SER A 16 5.40 16.31 5.61
CA SER A 16 5.97 15.49 6.67
C SER A 16 4.98 15.45 7.83
N ILE A 17 4.52 14.26 8.20
CA ILE A 17 3.52 14.06 9.26
C ILE A 17 4.09 13.01 10.21
N GLY A 18 4.03 13.24 11.52
CA GLY A 18 4.54 12.29 12.53
C GLY A 18 3.78 10.97 12.52
N THR A 19 2.57 10.96 13.09
CA THR A 19 1.67 9.79 13.05
C THR A 19 0.40 10.13 12.29
N ARG A 20 0.00 9.26 11.36
CA ARG A 20 -1.21 9.44 10.57
C ARG A 20 -1.98 8.14 10.43
N GLN A 21 -3.20 8.11 10.96
CA GLN A 21 -4.18 7.07 10.67
C GLN A 21 -5.27 7.64 9.77
N VAL A 22 -5.63 6.93 8.70
CA VAL A 22 -6.71 7.29 7.77
C VAL A 22 -7.69 6.12 7.69
N THR A 23 -8.95 6.34 8.07
CA THR A 23 -10.04 5.37 7.90
C THR A 23 -10.95 5.81 6.77
N VAL A 24 -11.29 4.89 5.87
CA VAL A 24 -12.21 5.11 4.76
C VAL A 24 -13.36 4.12 4.87
N GLU A 25 -14.58 4.62 5.02
CA GLU A 25 -15.79 3.80 5.21
C GLU A 25 -16.42 3.29 3.90
N LYS A 26 -16.01 3.87 2.76
CA LYS A 26 -16.50 3.53 1.43
C LYS A 26 -15.31 3.32 0.50
N THR A 27 -15.40 3.79 -0.73
CA THR A 27 -14.32 3.70 -1.70
C THR A 27 -13.38 4.90 -1.57
N SER A 28 -12.07 4.64 -1.62
CA SER A 28 -11.06 5.64 -1.94
C SER A 28 -10.21 5.11 -3.09
N VAL A 29 -9.77 6.02 -3.97
CA VAL A 29 -8.92 5.69 -5.10
C VAL A 29 -7.67 6.56 -5.02
N LEU A 30 -6.50 5.92 -4.98
CA LEU A 30 -5.22 6.57 -5.24
C LEU A 30 -4.90 6.40 -6.72
N SER A 31 -4.76 7.50 -7.45
CA SER A 31 -4.37 7.51 -8.85
C SER A 31 -3.12 8.37 -9.02
N ALA A 32 -2.10 7.82 -9.67
CA ALA A 32 -0.85 8.51 -9.98
C ALA A 32 -0.54 8.31 -11.47
N LYS A 33 -0.08 9.38 -12.13
CA LYS A 33 0.44 9.28 -13.50
C LYS A 33 1.84 8.65 -13.54
N GLY A 34 2.62 8.84 -12.48
CA GLY A 34 3.97 8.30 -12.33
C GLY A 34 4.04 7.15 -11.33
N ALA A 35 5.26 6.81 -10.92
CA ALA A 35 5.49 5.79 -9.90
C ALA A 35 4.99 6.23 -8.52
N ILE A 36 4.59 5.24 -7.72
CA ILE A 36 4.30 5.39 -6.29
C ILE A 36 5.34 4.57 -5.54
N THR A 37 6.08 5.22 -4.63
CA THR A 37 7.03 4.55 -3.73
C THR A 37 6.42 4.49 -2.32
N ILE A 38 6.33 3.30 -1.75
CA ILE A 38 5.93 3.06 -0.37
C ILE A 38 7.12 2.39 0.32
N GLN A 39 7.60 3.00 1.40
CA GLN A 39 8.76 2.52 2.15
C GLN A 39 8.49 2.63 3.65
N SER A 40 8.91 1.59 4.38
CA SER A 40 9.07 1.63 5.83
C SER A 40 10.56 1.51 6.13
N THR A 41 11.06 2.31 7.07
CA THR A 41 12.49 2.34 7.46
C THR A 41 12.77 1.60 8.76
N GLU A 42 11.73 1.23 9.51
CA GLU A 42 11.85 0.60 10.83
C GLU A 42 11.15 -0.76 10.88
N ASP A 43 9.90 -0.81 10.44
CA ASP A 43 9.06 -2.03 10.42
C ASP A 43 8.80 -2.52 8.98
N GLY A 44 7.81 -3.40 8.83
CA GLY A 44 7.35 -3.89 7.55
C GLY A 44 6.30 -3.03 6.85
N ILE A 45 5.97 -3.42 5.62
CA ILE A 45 4.83 -2.89 4.84
C ILE A 45 3.76 -3.98 4.80
N TYR A 46 2.51 -3.65 5.10
CA TYR A 46 1.38 -4.58 5.08
C TYR A 46 0.25 -4.07 4.18
N ILE A 47 -0.21 -4.92 3.27
CA ILE A 47 -1.37 -4.69 2.41
C ILE A 47 -2.26 -5.92 2.52
N GLY A 48 -3.48 -5.77 3.04
CA GLY A 48 -4.35 -6.93 3.21
C GLY A 48 -5.79 -6.56 3.54
N ASN A 49 -6.62 -7.59 3.59
CA ASN A 49 -7.99 -7.53 4.06
C ASN A 49 -8.26 -8.72 4.99
N ALA A 50 -9.52 -8.92 5.39
CA ALA A 50 -9.90 -9.98 6.32
C ALA A 50 -9.62 -11.41 5.82
N LYS A 51 -9.35 -11.63 4.52
CA LYS A 51 -9.17 -12.94 3.89
C LYS A 51 -7.74 -13.21 3.41
N GLY A 52 -6.86 -12.23 3.44
CA GLY A 52 -5.50 -12.40 2.92
C GLY A 52 -4.69 -11.12 2.90
N SER A 53 -3.38 -11.29 2.69
CA SER A 53 -2.41 -10.20 2.77
C SER A 53 -1.15 -10.46 1.96
N ILE A 54 -0.46 -9.35 1.67
CA ILE A 54 0.91 -9.30 1.17
C ILE A 54 1.67 -8.39 2.12
N SER A 55 2.81 -8.84 2.63
CA SER A 55 3.65 -8.02 3.49
C SER A 55 5.13 -8.26 3.27
N ILE A 56 5.93 -7.23 3.57
CA ILE A 56 7.38 -7.29 3.69
C ILE A 56 7.69 -7.03 5.15
N ASP A 57 8.42 -7.91 5.83
CA ASP A 57 8.83 -7.67 7.22
C ASP A 57 10.13 -6.85 7.32
N LYS A 58 10.52 -6.47 8.53
CA LYS A 58 11.72 -5.68 8.81
C LYS A 58 13.04 -6.35 8.37
N ASP A 59 13.03 -7.68 8.24
CA ASP A 59 14.20 -8.46 7.83
C ASP A 59 14.23 -8.65 6.30
N GLY A 60 13.22 -8.12 5.59
CA GLY A 60 13.10 -8.16 4.14
C GLY A 60 12.39 -9.41 3.60
N ASN A 61 11.82 -10.27 4.45
CA ASN A 61 11.08 -11.43 3.96
C ASN A 61 9.72 -11.02 3.39
N ILE A 62 9.31 -11.67 2.30
CA ILE A 62 8.02 -11.45 1.65
C ILE A 62 7.05 -12.55 2.09
N HIS A 63 5.93 -12.16 2.67
CA HIS A 63 4.87 -13.07 3.10
C HIS A 63 3.61 -12.82 2.27
N ILE A 64 3.05 -13.88 1.68
CA ILE A 64 1.80 -13.83 0.91
C ILE A 64 0.86 -14.87 1.50
N THR A 65 -0.31 -14.43 1.99
CA THR A 65 -1.31 -15.30 2.64
C THR A 65 -2.68 -15.13 1.97
N GLY A 66 -3.36 -16.25 1.73
CA GLY A 66 -4.74 -16.32 1.25
C GLY A 66 -5.11 -17.73 0.83
N ASP A 67 -6.39 -18.00 0.58
CA ASP A 67 -6.87 -19.33 0.16
C ASP A 67 -6.26 -19.79 -1.18
N THR A 68 -5.91 -18.84 -2.05
CA THR A 68 -5.27 -19.11 -3.34
C THR A 68 -4.36 -17.95 -3.71
N VAL A 69 -3.15 -18.28 -4.20
CA VAL A 69 -2.20 -17.32 -4.78
C VAL A 69 -1.99 -17.68 -6.24
N ILE A 70 -2.26 -16.74 -7.14
CA ILE A 70 -2.09 -16.92 -8.58
C ILE A 70 -0.99 -15.98 -9.06
N ILE A 71 0.09 -16.53 -9.62
CA ILE A 71 1.20 -15.78 -10.18
C ILE A 71 1.27 -16.08 -11.67
N ASN A 72 0.91 -15.11 -12.50
CA ASN A 72 0.96 -15.24 -13.95
C ASN A 72 2.18 -14.50 -14.49
N GLY A 73 3.05 -15.21 -15.22
CA GLY A 73 4.19 -14.62 -15.91
C GLY A 73 4.52 -15.40 -17.20
N GLN A 74 5.08 -14.73 -18.20
CA GLN A 74 5.50 -15.38 -19.46
C GLN A 74 6.84 -16.15 -19.35
N LYS A 75 7.56 -16.04 -18.23
CA LYS A 75 8.85 -16.70 -17.98
C LYS A 75 8.85 -17.40 -16.62
N VAL A 76 9.63 -18.49 -16.54
CA VAL A 76 9.81 -19.38 -15.38
C VAL A 76 10.17 -18.60 -14.11
N ILE A 77 9.50 -18.96 -13.02
CA ILE A 77 9.93 -18.64 -11.66
C ILE A 77 10.67 -19.88 -11.15
N THR A 78 11.97 -19.76 -10.94
CA THR A 78 12.76 -20.82 -10.29
C THR A 78 12.76 -20.57 -8.78
N LEU A 79 12.28 -21.55 -8.02
CA LEU A 79 12.37 -21.58 -6.56
C LEU A 79 13.52 -22.54 -6.21
N ASN A 80 14.60 -22.01 -5.67
CA ASN A 80 15.74 -22.78 -5.16
C ASN A 80 15.68 -22.79 -3.63
#